data_AF-A0A356TF57-F1
#
_entry.id   AF-A0A356TF57-F1
#
_cell.length_a   1.000
_cell.length_b   1.000
_cell.length_c   1.000
_cell.angle_alpha   90.00
_cell.angle_beta   90.00
_cell.angle_gamma   90.00
#
_symmetry.space_group_name_H-M   'P 1'
#
loop_
_entity.id
_entity.type
_entity.pdbx_description
1 polymer ?
#
loop_
_entity_poly.entity_id
_entity_poly.type
_entity_poly.pdbx_seq_one_letter_code
_entity_poly.pdbx_strand_id
1 'polypeptide(L)'
;MNESHAQLLESLSAHVFGESAPSTRLLEDGVFPANWVTRYEALVESASHVWASERLWPRELVAAIHFASFYLHARYQAWTLGGGRREKTEAQLDRVRAVSEVFLLGSTSEDRAKHRQ
;
A
#
# COMPACT_ATOMS: atom_id res chain seq x y z
N MET A 1 -2.35 19.28 12.36
CA MET A 1 -2.66 18.25 11.35
C MET A 1 -3.87 18.75 10.60
N ASN A 2 -3.75 19.06 9.30
CA ASN A 2 -4.91 19.49 8.50
C ASN A 2 -5.94 18.37 8.49
N GLU A 3 -7.23 18.70 8.62
CA GLU A 3 -8.35 17.75 8.67
C GLU A 3 -8.30 16.74 7.50
N SER A 4 -7.84 17.18 6.33
CA SER A 4 -7.60 16.35 5.14
C SER A 4 -6.50 15.28 5.32
N HIS A 5 -5.43 15.55 6.07
CA HIS A 5 -4.34 14.58 6.31
C HIS A 5 -4.81 13.44 7.22
N ALA A 6 -5.56 13.79 8.27
CA ALA A 6 -6.10 12.81 9.22
C ALA A 6 -7.11 11.88 8.54
N GLN A 7 -8.02 12.44 7.74
CA GLN A 7 -9.02 11.69 6.98
C GLN A 7 -8.37 10.74 5.95
N LEU A 8 -7.32 11.19 5.27
CA LEU A 8 -6.61 10.34 4.32
C LEU A 8 -5.87 9.19 5.02
N LEU A 9 -5.23 9.46 6.16
CA LEU A 9 -4.57 8.44 6.96
C LEU A 9 -5.55 7.39 7.47
N GLU A 10 -6.70 7.83 8.01
CA GLU A 10 -7.77 6.96 8.46
C GLU A 10 -8.32 6.12 7.31
N SER A 11 -8.58 6.74 6.15
CA SER A 11 -9.08 6.03 4.96
C SER A 11 -8.11 4.95 4.48
N LEU A 12 -6.81 5.23 4.44
CA LEU A 12 -5.80 4.25 4.07
C LEU A 12 -5.69 3.12 5.10
N SER A 13 -5.66 3.47 6.39
CA SER A 13 -5.58 2.51 7.48
C SER A 13 -6.79 1.57 7.47
N ALA A 14 -8.00 2.11 7.35
CA ALA A 14 -9.23 1.33 7.25
C ALA A 14 -9.26 0.46 5.99
N HIS A 15 -8.72 0.93 4.86
CA HIS A 15 -8.65 0.15 3.62
C HIS A 15 -7.72 -1.06 3.72
N VAL A 16 -6.61 -0.93 4.47
CA VAL A 16 -5.59 -2.00 4.63
C VAL A 16 -5.92 -2.94 5.79
N PHE A 17 -6.44 -2.41 6.89
CA PHE A 17 -6.63 -3.14 8.16
C PHE A 17 -8.09 -3.31 8.60
N GLY A 18 -9.02 -2.59 7.99
CA GLY A 18 -10.44 -2.61 8.36
C GLY A 18 -11.21 -3.78 7.74
N GLU A 19 -12.54 -3.65 7.72
CA GLU A 19 -13.45 -4.72 7.25
C GLU A 19 -13.25 -5.12 5.80
N SER A 20 -12.76 -4.20 4.96
CA SER A 20 -12.44 -4.46 3.55
C SER A 20 -11.01 -4.96 3.32
N ALA A 21 -10.27 -5.31 4.38
CA ALA A 21 -8.89 -5.78 4.26
C ALA A 21 -8.81 -7.04 3.38
N PRO A 22 -7.80 -7.14 2.50
CA PRO A 22 -7.72 -8.23 1.54
C PRO A 22 -7.11 -9.50 2.16
N SER A 23 -6.59 -9.42 3.39
CA SER A 23 -5.80 -10.47 4.04
C SER A 23 -6.52 -11.82 4.12
N THR A 24 -7.77 -11.84 4.58
CA THR A 24 -8.55 -13.08 4.72
C THR A 24 -8.88 -13.67 3.35
N ARG A 25 -9.36 -12.84 2.41
CA ARG A 25 -9.67 -13.27 1.03
C ARG A 25 -8.46 -13.81 0.28
N LEU A 26 -7.29 -13.20 0.46
CA LEU A 26 -6.05 -13.72 -0.14
C LEU A 26 -5.62 -15.05 0.46
N LEU A 27 -5.85 -15.24 1.76
CA LEU A 27 -5.47 -16.47 2.46
C LEU A 27 -6.42 -17.64 2.14
N GLU A 28 -7.72 -17.36 1.97
CA GLU A 28 -8.75 -18.38 1.76
C GLU A 28 -9.02 -18.66 0.28
N ASP A 29 -9.17 -17.60 -0.53
CA ASP A 29 -9.61 -17.69 -1.92
C ASP A 29 -8.49 -17.40 -2.94
N GLY A 30 -7.36 -16.87 -2.46
CA GLY A 30 -6.25 -16.44 -3.30
C GLY A 30 -6.57 -15.22 -4.17
N VAL A 31 -7.60 -14.43 -3.82
CA VAL A 31 -8.03 -13.27 -4.61
C VAL A 31 -8.12 -12.00 -3.78
N PHE A 32 -7.93 -10.86 -4.43
CA PHE A 32 -8.30 -9.57 -3.85
C PHE A 32 -9.82 -9.37 -3.84
N PRO A 33 -10.35 -8.62 -2.85
CA PRO A 33 -11.69 -8.04 -2.96
C PRO A 33 -11.81 -7.16 -4.21
N ALA A 34 -13.02 -7.06 -4.75
CA ALA A 34 -13.29 -6.23 -5.93
C ALA A 34 -12.86 -4.77 -5.69
N ASN A 35 -12.20 -4.18 -6.68
CA ASN A 35 -11.71 -2.80 -6.68
C ASN A 35 -10.70 -2.44 -5.57
N TRP A 36 -10.27 -3.40 -4.75
CA TRP A 36 -9.37 -3.12 -3.62
C TRP A 36 -8.05 -2.50 -4.06
N VAL A 37 -7.43 -3.08 -5.10
CA VAL A 37 -6.15 -2.62 -5.65
C VAL A 37 -6.27 -1.21 -6.20
N THR A 38 -7.26 -0.95 -7.06
CA THR A 38 -7.48 0.37 -7.64
C THR A 38 -7.74 1.43 -6.57
N ARG A 39 -8.48 1.10 -5.51
CA ARG A 39 -8.70 2.01 -4.39
C ARG A 39 -7.43 2.26 -3.58
N TYR A 40 -6.64 1.22 -3.34
CA TYR A 40 -5.36 1.33 -2.65
C TYR A 40 -4.40 2.25 -3.41
N GLU A 41 -4.28 2.09 -4.73
CA GLU A 41 -3.45 2.94 -5.58
C GLU A 41 -3.84 4.41 -5.48
N ALA A 42 -5.14 4.73 -5.60
CA ALA A 42 -5.62 6.10 -5.48
C ALA A 42 -5.33 6.72 -4.10
N LEU A 43 -5.38 5.91 -3.04
CA LEU A 43 -5.03 6.35 -1.68
C LEU A 43 -3.53 6.60 -1.53
N VAL A 44 -2.67 5.73 -2.07
CA VAL A 44 -1.21 5.89 -2.04
C VAL A 44 -0.75 7.06 -2.92
N GLU A 45 -1.39 7.29 -4.06
CA GLU A 45 -1.15 8.46 -4.90
C GLU A 45 -1.50 9.75 -4.16
N SER A 46 -2.69 9.81 -3.54
CA SER A 46 -3.10 10.94 -2.70
C SER A 46 -2.11 11.15 -1.54
N ALA A 47 -1.65 10.07 -0.90
CA ALA A 47 -0.67 10.13 0.16
C ALA A 47 0.68 10.66 -0.34
N SER A 48 1.11 10.24 -1.54
CA SER A 48 2.34 10.74 -2.17
C SER A 48 2.27 12.26 -2.32
N HIS A 49 1.15 12.82 -2.77
CA HIS A 49 1.01 14.27 -2.93
C HIS A 49 1.01 15.02 -1.59
N VAL A 50 0.39 14.45 -0.55
CA VAL A 50 0.27 15.10 0.77
C VAL A 50 1.58 15.04 1.55
N TRP A 51 2.29 13.90 1.53
CA TRP A 51 3.47 13.67 2.37
C TRP A 51 4.81 13.73 1.60
N ALA A 52 4.82 14.08 0.31
CA ALA A 52 6.06 14.23 -0.46
C ALA A 52 7.03 15.26 0.12
N SER A 53 6.52 16.40 0.61
CA SER A 53 7.33 17.50 1.15
C SER A 53 7.54 17.41 2.67
N GLU A 54 6.86 16.47 3.34
CA GLU A 54 6.93 16.31 4.78
C GLU A 54 8.24 15.63 5.19
N ARG A 55 8.92 16.20 6.19
CA ARG A 55 10.20 15.65 6.68
C ARG A 55 10.01 14.30 7.39
N LEU A 56 8.86 14.12 8.03
CA LEU A 56 8.50 12.93 8.79
C LEU A 56 7.13 12.45 8.35
N TRP A 57 6.98 11.13 8.25
CA TRP A 57 5.71 10.50 7.94
C TRP A 57 5.05 9.95 9.20
N PRO A 58 3.70 9.97 9.27
CA PRO A 58 2.97 9.28 10.33
C PRO A 58 3.35 7.79 10.36
N ARG A 59 3.49 7.23 11.56
CA ARG A 59 3.86 5.82 11.71
C ARG A 59 2.81 4.90 11.09
N GLU A 60 1.53 5.23 11.27
CA GLU A 60 0.41 4.46 10.74
C GLU A 60 0.42 4.42 9.21
N LEU A 61 0.84 5.51 8.55
CA LEU A 61 0.96 5.60 7.10
C LEU A 61 2.00 4.60 6.60
N VAL A 62 3.19 4.64 7.19
CA VAL A 62 4.29 3.73 6.84
C VAL A 62 3.92 2.29 7.13
N ALA A 63 3.27 2.02 8.26
CA ALA A 63 2.81 0.69 8.62
C ALA A 63 1.80 0.13 7.63
N ALA A 64 0.80 0.92 7.19
CA ALA A 64 -0.19 0.49 6.21
C ALA A 64 0.44 0.16 4.86
N ILE A 65 1.33 1.01 4.36
CA ILE A 65 1.96 0.83 3.04
C ILE A 65 2.96 -0.34 3.08
N HIS A 66 3.75 -0.45 4.14
CA HIS A 66 4.65 -1.59 4.34
C HIS A 66 3.88 -2.90 4.48
N PHE A 67 2.76 -2.90 5.21
CA PHE A 67 1.93 -4.08 5.34
C PHE A 67 1.39 -4.53 3.98
N ALA A 68 0.83 -3.60 3.20
CA ALA A 68 0.28 -3.88 1.89
C ALA A 68 1.34 -4.44 0.92
N SER A 69 2.55 -3.88 0.93
CA SER A 69 3.62 -4.32 0.02
C SER A 69 4.16 -5.71 0.34
N PHE A 70 4.29 -6.03 1.63
CA PHE A 70 4.97 -7.26 2.05
C PHE A 70 4.01 -8.37 2.50
N TYR A 71 3.10 -8.07 3.42
CA TYR A 71 2.30 -9.10 4.08
C TYR A 71 1.20 -9.67 3.18
N LEU A 72 0.68 -8.90 2.22
CA LEU A 72 -0.32 -9.42 1.27
C LEU A 72 0.27 -10.48 0.35
N HIS A 73 1.54 -10.31 -0.06
CA HIS A 73 2.28 -11.35 -0.76
C HIS A 73 2.40 -12.62 0.09
N ALA A 74 2.78 -12.47 1.36
CA ALA A 74 2.90 -13.60 2.26
C ALA A 74 1.57 -14.36 2.45
N ARG A 75 0.43 -13.66 2.51
CA ARG A 75 -0.90 -14.29 2.58
C ARG A 75 -1.22 -15.09 1.33
N TYR A 76 -1.00 -14.51 0.15
CA TYR A 76 -1.19 -15.22 -1.11
C TYR A 76 -0.25 -16.42 -1.25
N GLN A 77 1.02 -16.27 -0.88
CA GLN A 77 1.99 -17.37 -0.89
C GLN A 77 1.53 -18.53 0.01
N ALA A 78 1.01 -18.24 1.20
CA ALA A 78 0.45 -19.27 2.07
C ALA A 78 -0.72 -20.01 1.40
N TRP A 79 -1.59 -19.31 0.69
CA TRP A 79 -2.67 -19.92 -0.10
C TRP A 79 -2.14 -20.80 -1.25
N THR A 80 -1.07 -20.37 -1.95
CA THR A 80 -0.49 -21.15 -3.06
C THR A 80 0.11 -22.49 -2.63
N LEU A 81 0.44 -22.66 -1.34
CA LEU A 81 0.89 -23.96 -0.81
C LEU A 81 -0.19 -25.05 -0.94
N GLY A 82 -1.46 -24.67 -1.08
CA GLY A 82 -2.56 -25.58 -1.41
C GLY A 82 -2.61 -26.01 -2.88
N GLY A 83 -1.63 -25.62 -3.70
CA GLY A 83 -1.55 -25.95 -5.14
C GLY A 83 -2.32 -24.98 -6.06
N GLY A 84 -2.85 -23.89 -5.50
CA GLY A 84 -3.55 -22.85 -6.27
C GLY A 84 -2.59 -21.85 -6.90
N ARG A 85 -2.96 -21.32 -8.07
CA ARG A 85 -2.27 -20.19 -8.70
C ARG A 85 -3.27 -19.28 -9.40
N ARG A 86 -3.10 -17.96 -9.26
CA ARG A 86 -3.93 -16.95 -9.93
C ARG A 86 -3.06 -15.83 -10.46
N GLU A 87 -2.74 -15.90 -11.75
CA GLU A 87 -1.91 -14.91 -12.46
C GLU A 87 -2.46 -13.47 -12.30
N LYS A 88 -3.78 -13.31 -12.32
CA LYS A 88 -4.40 -11.99 -12.07
C LYS A 88 -4.05 -11.43 -10.68
N THR A 89 -4.03 -12.28 -9.66
CA THR A 89 -3.71 -11.86 -8.30
C THR A 89 -2.22 -11.61 -8.14
N GLU A 90 -1.37 -12.38 -8.80
CA GLU A 90 0.08 -12.12 -8.89
C GLU A 90 0.34 -10.73 -9.49
N ALA A 91 -0.25 -10.42 -10.65
CA ALA A 91 -0.11 -9.11 -11.27
C ALA A 91 -0.64 -7.96 -10.37
N GLN A 92 -1.73 -8.22 -9.63
CA GLN A 92 -2.26 -7.27 -8.67
C GLN A 92 -1.32 -7.04 -7.47
N LEU A 93 -0.70 -8.10 -6.95
CA LEU A 93 0.28 -8.05 -5.87
C LEU A 93 1.52 -7.27 -6.31
N ASP A 94 2.07 -7.57 -7.49
CA ASP A 94 3.21 -6.84 -8.05
C ASP A 94 2.92 -5.35 -8.17
N ARG A 95 1.70 -5.00 -8.60
CA ARG A 95 1.25 -3.60 -8.71
C ARG A 95 1.15 -2.91 -7.36
N VAL A 96 0.57 -3.57 -6.35
CA VAL A 96 0.52 -3.07 -4.96
C VAL A 96 1.93 -2.84 -4.41
N ARG A 97 2.85 -3.77 -4.66
CA ARG A 97 4.25 -3.64 -4.22
C ARG A 97 4.94 -2.48 -4.92
N ALA A 98 4.83 -2.36 -6.23
CA ALA A 98 5.47 -1.30 -7.01
C ALA A 98 5.06 0.09 -6.50
N VAL A 99 3.75 0.36 -6.36
CA VAL A 99 3.30 1.69 -5.88
C VAL A 99 3.72 1.96 -4.43
N SER A 100 3.77 0.93 -3.60
CA SER A 100 4.20 1.04 -2.21
C SER A 100 5.70 1.31 -2.08
N GLU A 101 6.52 0.65 -2.91
CA GLU A 101 7.96 0.87 -2.96
C GLU A 101 8.29 2.25 -3.52
N VAL A 102 7.57 2.72 -4.55
CA VAL A 102 7.69 4.10 -5.03
C VAL A 102 7.37 5.09 -3.91
N PHE A 103 6.31 4.87 -3.13
CA PHE A 103 6.02 5.72 -1.98
C PHE A 103 7.15 5.68 -0.94
N LEU A 104 7.54 4.48 -0.49
CA LEU A 104 8.48 4.32 0.64
C LEU A 104 9.93 4.68 0.29
N LEU A 105 10.35 4.34 -0.93
CA LEU A 105 11.75 4.38 -1.38
C LEU A 105 11.98 5.43 -2.48
N GLY A 106 10.96 5.81 -3.24
CA GLY A 106 11.05 6.79 -4.34
C GLY A 106 11.43 8.22 -3.89
N SER A 107 11.68 8.44 -2.60
CA SER A 107 12.40 9.63 -2.11
C SER A 107 13.93 9.50 -2.13
N THR A 108 14.49 8.52 -2.83
CA THR A 108 15.94 8.41 -3.05
C THR A 108 16.33 8.52 -4.53
N SER A 109 16.29 9.74 -5.07
CA SER A 109 17.43 10.32 -5.81
C SER A 109 17.16 11.79 -6.17
N GLU A 110 18.11 12.67 -5.83
CA GLU A 110 18.42 13.95 -6.50
C GLU A 110 17.72 15.29 -6.17
N ASP A 111 16.50 15.37 -5.64
CA ASP A 111 15.89 16.71 -5.43
C ASP A 111 16.17 17.38 -4.06
N ARG A 112 16.65 16.63 -3.06
CA ARG A 112 17.01 17.24 -1.75
C ARG A 112 18.32 18.04 -1.79
N ALA A 113 19.09 17.96 -2.89
CA ALA A 113 20.39 18.63 -3.03
C ALA A 113 20.29 20.06 -3.59
N LYS A 114 19.16 20.49 -4.16
CA LYS A 114 19.02 21.81 -4.81
C LYS A 114 18.38 22.91 -3.95
N HIS A 115 18.05 22.64 -2.69
CA HIS A 115 17.45 23.64 -1.78
C HIS A 115 18.27 23.87 -0.50
N ARG A 116 19.59 23.64 -0.56
CA ARG A 116 20.54 24.02 0.51
C ARG A 116 21.76 24.78 -0.02
N GLN A 117 21.59 25.62 -1.03
CA GLN A 117 22.54 26.68 -1.37
C GLN A 117 21.77 27.94 -1.73
#